data_AF-A7GLS1-F1
#
_entry.id   AF-A7GLS1-F1
#
_cell.length_a   1.000
_cell.length_b   1.000
_cell.length_c   1.000
_cell.angle_alpha   90.00
_cell.angle_beta   90.00
_cell.angle_gamma   90.00
#
_symmetry.space_group_name_H-M   'P 1'
#
loop_
_entity.id
_entity.type
_entity.pdbx_description
1 polymer ?
#
loop_
_entity_poly.entity_id
_entity_poly.type
_entity_poly.pdbx_seq_one_letter_code
_entity_poly.pdbx_strand_id
1 'polypeptide(L)'
;MEKTKVPVAIRSADTGMGIKIPHIEHATVGEIAENFARVRATAKDDAYQLAKGNGGSGVKGTGEVDTKGARYGERKISDQTYAKLRRASPSSKIQREVNKNIDDIIGTEDFALPGKIIDKKLHADHIVSLERMARMEGFETLTYNQQKEIANFVENFIGLSEAANTSKGSKSFADWYIYKKENIPVNPEFREKMILKEKELEIKIQEMIDEFNRINKKE
;
A
#
# COMPACT_ATOMS: atom_id res chain seq x y z
N MET A 1 31.02 -22.89 -5.14
CA MET A 1 29.64 -22.60 -5.60
C MET A 1 29.65 -21.24 -6.25
N GLU A 2 29.29 -21.16 -7.52
CA GLU A 2 29.15 -19.89 -8.24
C GLU A 2 28.11 -19.02 -7.51
N LYS A 3 28.47 -17.80 -7.12
CA LYS A 3 27.51 -16.89 -6.47
C LYS A 3 26.52 -16.42 -7.53
N THR A 4 25.30 -16.95 -7.52
CA THR A 4 24.24 -16.55 -8.46
C THR A 4 24.00 -15.05 -8.37
N LYS A 5 24.27 -14.35 -9.47
CA LYS A 5 24.05 -12.91 -9.61
C LYS A 5 22.63 -12.68 -10.13
N VAL A 6 21.85 -11.87 -9.43
CA VAL A 6 20.48 -11.50 -9.81
C VAL A 6 20.42 -10.01 -10.17
N PRO A 7 19.62 -9.62 -11.18
CA PRO A 7 19.43 -8.21 -11.52
C PRO A 7 18.66 -7.51 -10.39
N VAL A 8 19.19 -6.39 -9.89
CA VAL A 8 18.61 -5.67 -8.74
C VAL A 8 18.13 -4.27 -9.06
N ALA A 9 18.66 -3.63 -10.11
CA ALA A 9 18.24 -2.30 -10.53
C ALA A 9 18.59 -2.04 -12.00
N ILE A 10 17.85 -1.13 -12.63
CA ILE A 10 18.20 -0.54 -13.93
C ILE A 10 18.62 0.90 -13.66
N ARG A 11 19.87 1.24 -13.98
CA ARG A 11 20.40 2.60 -13.83
C ARG A 11 20.85 3.16 -15.17
N SER A 12 20.87 4.47 -15.30
CA SER A 12 21.40 5.15 -16.47
C SER A 12 22.81 5.66 -16.17
N ALA A 13 23.79 5.23 -16.97
CA ALA A 13 25.14 5.78 -16.91
C ALA A 13 25.26 6.94 -17.91
N ASP A 14 25.78 8.09 -17.46
CA ASP A 14 26.13 9.20 -18.34
C ASP A 14 27.48 8.88 -19.01
N THR A 15 27.50 8.93 -20.33
CA THR A 15 28.71 8.66 -21.12
C THR A 15 29.63 9.88 -21.23
N GLY A 16 29.27 11.01 -20.62
CA GLY A 16 30.00 12.29 -20.72
C GLY A 16 29.74 13.04 -22.03
N MET A 17 28.92 12.47 -22.93
CA MET A 17 28.50 13.07 -24.20
C MET A 17 27.01 13.46 -24.20
N GLY A 18 26.37 13.50 -23.03
CA GLY A 18 24.94 13.82 -22.90
C GLY A 18 24.00 12.66 -23.29
N ILE A 19 24.54 11.48 -23.57
CA ILE A 19 23.77 10.27 -23.86
C ILE A 19 23.79 9.35 -22.62
N LYS A 20 22.60 9.03 -22.12
CA LYS A 20 22.38 8.13 -20.99
C LYS A 20 22.09 6.71 -21.46
N ILE A 21 22.97 5.75 -21.15
CA ILE A 21 22.78 4.35 -21.51
C ILE A 21 22.25 3.57 -20.30
N PRO A 22 21.11 2.86 -20.42
CA PRO A 22 20.63 2.01 -19.34
C PRO A 22 21.55 0.79 -19.18
N HIS A 23 21.91 0.48 -17.95
CA HIS A 23 22.61 -0.74 -17.57
C HIS A 23 21.91 -1.41 -16.39
N ILE A 24 22.05 -2.74 -16.32
CA ILE A 24 21.46 -3.57 -15.29
C ILE A 24 22.53 -3.83 -14.22
N GLU A 25 22.25 -3.42 -12.99
CA GLU A 25 23.09 -3.76 -11.84
C GLU A 25 22.74 -5.17 -11.37
N HIS A 26 23.77 -5.96 -11.06
CA HIS A 26 23.62 -7.31 -10.54
C HIS A 26 24.20 -7.40 -9.13
N ALA A 27 23.50 -8.06 -8.22
CA ALA A 27 23.99 -8.38 -6.88
C ALA A 27 23.87 -9.88 -6.61
N THR A 28 24.65 -10.38 -5.66
CA THR A 28 24.52 -11.75 -5.17
C THR A 28 23.41 -11.85 -4.12
N VAL A 29 22.80 -13.03 -4.00
CA VAL A 29 21.77 -13.30 -2.99
C VAL A 29 22.26 -12.98 -1.56
N GLY A 30 23.55 -13.18 -1.28
CA GLY A 30 24.16 -12.83 0.01
C GLY A 30 24.22 -11.32 0.28
N GLU A 31 24.62 -10.52 -0.72
CA GLU A 31 24.66 -9.04 -0.61
C GLU A 31 23.26 -8.44 -0.44
N ILE A 32 22.26 -9.06 -1.08
CA ILE A 32 20.86 -8.66 -0.93
C ILE A 32 20.38 -8.91 0.51
N ALA A 33 20.65 -10.09 1.06
CA ALA A 33 20.28 -10.43 2.43
C ALA A 33 20.96 -9.51 3.47
N GLU A 34 22.24 -9.17 3.26
CA GLU A 34 23.00 -8.27 4.11
C GLU A 34 22.48 -6.83 4.04
N ASN A 35 22.18 -6.33 2.83
CA ASN A 35 21.52 -5.03 2.65
C ASN A 35 20.15 -4.97 3.33
N PHE A 36 19.35 -6.04 3.26
CA PHE A 36 18.09 -6.13 3.98
C PHE A 36 18.26 -6.16 5.50
N ALA A 37 19.34 -6.77 6.02
CA ALA A 37 19.64 -6.72 7.45
C ALA A 37 20.03 -5.31 7.90
N ARG A 38 20.86 -4.62 7.09
CA ARG A 38 21.31 -3.24 7.38
C ARG A 38 20.16 -2.24 7.32
N VAL A 39 19.31 -2.31 6.29
CA VAL A 39 18.10 -1.47 6.16
C VAL A 39 17.11 -1.72 7.30
N ARG A 40 16.98 -2.98 7.77
CA ARG A 40 16.15 -3.28 8.95
C ARG A 40 16.73 -2.73 10.25
N ALA A 41 18.05 -2.64 10.39
CA ALA A 41 18.69 -2.05 11.55
C ALA A 41 18.47 -0.52 11.57
N THR A 42 18.72 0.17 10.46
CA THR A 42 18.51 1.63 10.35
C THR A 42 17.04 2.00 10.52
N ALA A 43 16.10 1.23 9.94
CA ALA A 43 14.67 1.49 10.09
C ALA A 43 14.17 1.31 11.54
N LYS A 44 14.83 0.47 12.36
CA LYS A 44 14.53 0.36 13.80
C LYS A 44 15.02 1.58 14.57
N ASP A 45 16.18 2.12 14.21
CA ASP A 45 16.73 3.31 14.84
C ASP A 45 15.92 4.57 14.48
N ASP A 46 15.51 4.72 13.22
CA ASP A 46 14.67 5.83 12.76
C ASP A 46 13.28 5.80 13.41
N ALA A 47 12.68 4.61 13.55
CA ALA A 47 11.40 4.43 14.24
C ALA A 47 11.51 4.77 15.74
N TYR A 48 12.66 4.52 16.37
CA TYR A 48 12.92 4.88 17.77
C TYR A 48 13.09 6.40 17.94
N GLN A 49 13.71 7.09 16.98
CA GLN A 49 13.86 8.55 17.00
C GLN A 49 12.53 9.28 16.69
N LEU A 50 11.71 8.77 15.77
CA LEU A 50 10.38 9.30 15.46
C LEU A 50 9.40 9.21 16.65
N ALA A 51 9.57 8.22 17.53
CA ALA A 51 8.75 8.07 18.73
C ALA A 51 9.10 9.05 19.87
N LYS A 52 10.21 9.81 19.76
CA LYS A 52 10.75 10.68 20.83
C LYS A 52 10.79 12.18 20.49
N GLY A 53 10.50 12.59 19.25
CA GLY A 53 10.65 13.98 18.81
C GLY A 53 9.37 14.83 18.87
N ASN A 54 9.31 15.76 19.83
CA ASN A 54 8.36 16.88 19.82
C ASN A 54 8.68 17.89 18.71
N GLY A 55 7.63 18.31 17.97
CA GLY A 55 7.43 19.60 17.27
C GLY A 55 8.60 20.42 16.72
N GLY A 56 8.55 20.68 15.41
CA GLY A 56 8.79 22.02 14.86
C GLY A 56 9.94 22.21 13.86
N SER A 57 9.56 22.85 12.75
CA SER A 57 10.36 23.74 11.89
C SER A 57 11.37 23.18 10.89
N GLY A 58 10.97 23.26 9.62
CA GLY A 58 11.70 23.91 8.52
C GLY A 58 13.13 23.45 8.20
N VAL A 59 13.27 22.67 7.13
CA VAL A 59 14.52 22.55 6.39
C VAL A 59 14.26 22.74 4.90
N LYS A 60 14.89 23.77 4.31
CA LYS A 60 15.08 23.97 2.87
C LYS A 60 16.27 23.12 2.42
N GLY A 61 16.09 22.31 1.38
CA GLY A 61 17.15 21.63 0.60
C GLY A 61 16.53 21.00 -0.65
N THR A 62 16.63 21.67 -1.80
CA THR A 62 17.51 21.31 -2.93
C THR A 62 17.26 19.91 -3.51
N GLY A 63 16.40 19.85 -4.54
CA GLY A 63 16.58 19.05 -5.75
C GLY A 63 17.00 17.59 -5.59
N GLU A 64 16.22 16.80 -4.87
CA GLU A 64 16.29 15.34 -4.86
C GLU A 64 14.85 14.83 -5.02
N VAL A 65 14.64 13.70 -5.71
CA VAL A 65 13.29 13.18 -5.97
C VAL A 65 12.63 12.87 -4.62
N ASP A 66 11.72 13.76 -4.23
CA ASP A 66 11.00 13.84 -2.96
C ASP A 66 10.14 12.58 -2.77
N THR A 67 10.69 11.47 -2.29
CA THR A 67 9.91 10.27 -1.91
C THR A 67 9.19 10.52 -0.58
N LYS A 68 8.30 11.51 -0.57
CA LYS A 68 7.44 11.80 0.58
C LYS A 68 6.44 10.67 0.73
N GLY A 69 6.60 9.87 1.78
CA GLY A 69 5.62 8.85 2.17
C GLY A 69 4.22 9.45 2.43
N ALA A 70 3.24 8.58 2.67
CA ALA A 70 1.89 9.02 3.03
C ALA A 70 1.91 9.90 4.29
N ARG A 71 1.21 11.03 4.23
CA ARG A 71 1.15 12.01 5.32
C ARG A 71 -0.23 11.96 5.92
N TYR A 72 -0.30 11.54 7.17
CA TYR A 72 -1.56 11.36 7.88
C TYR A 72 -1.82 12.47 8.89
N GLY A 73 -3.08 12.89 8.99
CA GLY A 73 -3.59 13.78 10.03
C GLY A 73 -4.95 13.32 10.53
N GLU A 74 -5.70 14.24 11.12
CA GLU A 74 -7.12 14.00 11.44
C GLU A 74 -7.95 13.93 10.16
N ARG A 75 -9.08 13.20 10.20
CA ARG A 75 -10.01 13.17 9.07
C ARG A 75 -10.72 14.53 9.00
N LYS A 76 -10.46 15.27 7.93
CA LYS A 76 -11.01 16.62 7.72
C LYS A 76 -12.28 16.65 6.85
N ILE A 77 -12.66 15.55 6.21
CA ILE A 77 -13.96 15.45 5.53
C ILE A 77 -15.09 15.16 6.52
N SER A 78 -16.29 15.69 6.25
CA SER A 78 -17.47 15.44 7.09
C SER A 78 -17.91 13.97 7.07
N ASP A 79 -18.62 13.55 8.12
CA ASP A 79 -19.20 12.20 8.23
C ASP A 79 -20.17 11.89 7.10
N GLN A 80 -20.93 12.90 6.64
CA GLN A 80 -21.83 12.76 5.51
C GLN A 80 -21.07 12.47 4.21
N THR A 81 -19.96 13.18 3.96
CA THR A 81 -19.10 12.94 2.80
C THR A 81 -18.45 11.57 2.89
N TYR A 82 -17.92 11.20 4.05
CA TYR A 82 -17.35 9.88 4.29
C TYR A 82 -18.37 8.75 4.06
N ALA A 83 -19.57 8.87 4.63
CA ALA A 83 -20.65 7.91 4.42
C ALA A 83 -21.07 7.81 2.95
N LYS A 84 -21.03 8.93 2.22
CA LYS A 84 -21.30 8.96 0.76
C LYS A 84 -20.23 8.20 -0.02
N LEU A 85 -18.94 8.39 0.31
CA LEU A 85 -17.83 7.64 -0.27
C LEU A 85 -17.92 6.14 0.06
N ARG A 86 -18.24 5.79 1.31
CA ARG A 86 -18.41 4.40 1.76
C ARG A 86 -19.57 3.69 1.06
N ARG A 87 -20.64 4.39 0.68
CA ARG A 87 -21.70 3.81 -0.16
C ARG A 87 -21.28 3.67 -1.63
N ALA A 88 -20.31 4.47 -2.08
CA ALA A 88 -19.84 4.51 -3.46
C ALA A 88 -18.61 3.61 -3.71
N SER A 89 -18.07 2.95 -2.68
CA SER A 89 -16.89 2.10 -2.75
C SER A 89 -17.02 0.90 -1.79
N PRO A 90 -16.67 -0.33 -2.21
CA PRO A 90 -16.15 -0.69 -3.53
C PRO A 90 -17.22 -0.55 -4.62
N SER A 91 -16.84 -0.09 -5.82
CA SER A 91 -17.75 -0.06 -6.96
C SER A 91 -18.00 -1.45 -7.53
N SER A 92 -19.09 -1.61 -8.30
CA SER A 92 -19.40 -2.87 -8.97
C SER A 92 -18.28 -3.32 -9.93
N LYS A 93 -17.51 -2.38 -10.50
CA LYS A 93 -16.34 -2.68 -11.33
C LYS A 93 -15.26 -3.37 -10.49
N ILE A 94 -14.94 -2.83 -9.31
CA ILE A 94 -13.97 -3.43 -8.39
C ILE A 94 -14.43 -4.82 -7.95
N GLN A 95 -15.71 -4.96 -7.59
CA GLN A 95 -16.26 -6.25 -7.17
C GLN A 95 -16.15 -7.32 -8.27
N ARG A 96 -16.30 -6.94 -9.54
CA ARG A 96 -16.06 -7.84 -10.68
C ARG A 96 -14.57 -8.15 -10.85
N GLU A 97 -13.71 -7.15 -10.72
CA GLU A 97 -12.26 -7.32 -10.92
C GLU A 97 -11.67 -8.31 -9.91
N VAL A 98 -12.01 -8.19 -8.63
CA VAL A 98 -11.52 -9.13 -7.60
C VAL A 98 -12.09 -10.55 -7.74
N ASN A 99 -13.14 -10.74 -8.54
CA ASN A 99 -13.77 -12.04 -8.80
C ASN A 99 -13.56 -12.53 -10.25
N LYS A 100 -12.66 -11.91 -11.03
CA LYS A 100 -12.50 -12.22 -12.45
C LYS A 100 -12.17 -13.70 -12.71
N ASN A 101 -11.42 -14.33 -11.80
CA ASN A 101 -11.02 -15.73 -11.87
C ASN A 101 -11.64 -16.55 -10.72
N ILE A 102 -12.84 -16.20 -10.28
CA ILE A 102 -13.44 -16.81 -9.08
C ILE A 102 -13.65 -18.32 -9.23
N ASP A 103 -13.96 -18.80 -10.43
CA ASP A 103 -14.22 -20.21 -10.68
C ASP A 103 -12.96 -21.08 -10.49
N ASP A 104 -11.77 -20.52 -10.68
CA ASP A 104 -10.48 -21.18 -10.42
C ASP A 104 -10.10 -21.19 -8.93
N ILE A 105 -10.73 -20.32 -8.13
CA ILE A 105 -10.41 -20.09 -6.72
C ILE A 105 -11.40 -20.82 -5.80
N ILE A 106 -12.65 -21.00 -6.22
CA ILE A 106 -13.65 -21.73 -5.44
C ILE A 106 -13.18 -23.18 -5.21
N GLY A 107 -13.29 -23.66 -3.98
CA GLY A 107 -12.86 -24.99 -3.55
C GLY A 107 -11.38 -25.06 -3.15
N THR A 108 -10.61 -23.99 -3.33
CA THR A 108 -9.21 -23.89 -2.88
C THR A 108 -9.09 -23.40 -1.44
N GLU A 109 -7.91 -23.59 -0.84
CA GLU A 109 -7.62 -23.09 0.50
C GLU A 109 -7.64 -21.54 0.54
N ASP A 110 -8.16 -20.99 1.63
CA ASP A 110 -8.14 -19.56 1.89
C ASP A 110 -6.70 -19.08 2.13
N PHE A 111 -6.18 -18.33 1.16
CA PHE A 111 -4.81 -17.82 1.17
C PHE A 111 -4.51 -16.88 2.35
N ALA A 112 -5.52 -16.29 3.01
CA ALA A 112 -5.33 -15.44 4.17
C ALA A 112 -5.55 -16.20 5.49
N LEU A 113 -6.47 -17.18 5.51
CA LEU A 113 -6.85 -17.96 6.69
C LEU A 113 -6.59 -19.47 6.47
N PRO A 114 -5.38 -19.97 6.82
CA PRO A 114 -5.03 -21.38 6.63
C PRO A 114 -6.05 -22.34 7.25
N GLY A 115 -6.32 -23.45 6.54
CA GLY A 115 -7.30 -24.47 6.92
C GLY A 115 -8.76 -24.11 6.63
N LYS A 116 -9.06 -22.93 6.09
CA LYS A 116 -10.40 -22.61 5.55
C LYS A 116 -10.42 -22.79 4.03
N ILE A 117 -11.62 -22.91 3.47
CA ILE A 117 -11.85 -23.05 2.03
C ILE A 117 -12.61 -21.84 1.52
N ILE A 118 -12.28 -21.37 0.32
CA ILE A 118 -13.05 -20.36 -0.39
C ILE A 118 -14.22 -21.06 -1.08
N ASP A 119 -15.43 -20.88 -0.58
CA ASP A 119 -16.65 -21.55 -1.08
C ASP A 119 -17.59 -20.59 -1.84
N LYS A 120 -17.31 -19.29 -1.81
CA LYS A 120 -18.13 -18.22 -2.37
C LYS A 120 -17.28 -17.15 -3.04
N LYS A 121 -17.95 -16.21 -3.70
CA LYS A 121 -17.34 -14.99 -4.25
C LYS A 121 -16.57 -14.23 -3.17
N LEU A 122 -15.44 -13.66 -3.58
CA LEU A 122 -14.61 -12.81 -2.74
C LEU A 122 -15.26 -11.44 -2.53
N HIS A 123 -15.06 -10.86 -1.36
CA HIS A 123 -15.40 -9.48 -1.04
C HIS A 123 -14.22 -8.58 -1.39
N ALA A 124 -14.48 -7.48 -2.10
CA ALA A 124 -13.46 -6.47 -2.34
C ALA A 124 -13.15 -5.72 -1.04
N ASP A 125 -11.91 -5.83 -0.57
CA ASP A 125 -11.42 -5.10 0.59
C ASP A 125 -10.39 -4.05 0.18
N HIS A 126 -10.42 -2.90 0.83
CA HIS A 126 -9.41 -1.86 0.65
C HIS A 126 -8.10 -2.28 1.33
N ILE A 127 -7.01 -2.32 0.56
CA ILE A 127 -5.69 -2.61 1.10
C ILE A 127 -5.28 -1.48 2.06
N VAL A 128 -5.23 -0.24 1.56
CA VAL A 128 -5.23 0.98 2.38
C VAL A 128 -6.69 1.39 2.61
N SER A 129 -7.18 1.20 3.83
CA SER A 129 -8.59 1.43 4.15
C SER A 129 -9.08 2.85 3.78
N LEU A 130 -10.37 2.95 3.43
CA LEU A 130 -11.01 4.25 3.17
C LEU A 130 -10.85 5.26 4.32
N GLU A 131 -10.86 4.78 5.57
CA GLU A 131 -10.63 5.64 6.74
C GLU A 131 -9.22 6.23 6.76
N ARG A 132 -8.21 5.44 6.39
CA ARG A 132 -6.83 5.92 6.30
C ARG A 132 -6.66 6.91 5.15
N MET A 133 -7.20 6.60 3.97
CA MET A 133 -7.18 7.52 2.83
C MET A 133 -7.85 8.86 3.16
N ALA A 134 -8.97 8.86 3.87
CA ALA A 134 -9.68 10.09 4.27
C ALA A 134 -8.92 10.97 5.29
N ARG A 135 -7.84 10.44 5.87
CA ARG A 135 -6.93 11.12 6.80
C ARG A 135 -5.63 11.58 6.13
N MET A 136 -5.42 11.25 4.85
CA MET A 136 -4.24 11.70 4.12
C MET A 136 -4.31 13.20 3.87
N GLU A 137 -3.20 13.88 4.04
CA GLU A 137 -3.08 15.32 3.86
C GLU A 137 -3.50 15.70 2.44
N GLY A 138 -4.44 16.65 2.33
CA GLY A 138 -4.95 17.15 1.06
C GLY A 138 -6.10 16.33 0.47
N PHE A 139 -6.53 15.23 1.11
CA PHE A 139 -7.70 14.50 0.64
C PHE A 139 -8.99 15.34 0.75
N GLU A 140 -9.06 16.22 1.76
CA GLU A 140 -10.20 17.09 2.02
C GLU A 140 -10.38 18.21 0.99
N THR A 141 -9.31 18.61 0.30
CA THR A 141 -9.33 19.67 -0.72
C THR A 141 -9.71 19.15 -2.11
N LEU A 142 -9.81 17.83 -2.26
CA LEU A 142 -10.27 17.20 -3.49
C LEU A 142 -11.77 17.40 -3.71
N THR A 143 -12.17 17.46 -4.97
CA THR A 143 -13.59 17.36 -5.32
C THR A 143 -14.14 15.99 -4.96
N TYR A 144 -15.45 15.88 -4.73
CA TYR A 144 -16.08 14.59 -4.43
C TYR A 144 -15.80 13.51 -5.50
N ASN A 145 -15.69 13.88 -6.77
CA ASN A 145 -15.37 12.94 -7.84
C ASN A 145 -13.93 12.42 -7.74
N GLN A 146 -12.96 13.29 -7.46
CA GLN A 146 -11.57 12.90 -7.21
C GLN A 146 -11.44 12.00 -5.97
N GLN A 147 -12.13 12.34 -4.87
CA GLN A 147 -12.20 11.49 -3.68
C GLN A 147 -12.78 10.11 -4.00
N LYS A 148 -13.85 10.05 -4.80
CA LYS A 148 -14.48 8.79 -5.24
C LYS A 148 -13.55 7.98 -6.14
N GLU A 149 -12.76 8.64 -6.97
CA GLU A 149 -11.76 8.02 -7.84
C GLU A 149 -10.65 7.35 -7.02
N ILE A 150 -10.06 8.07 -6.05
CA ILE A 150 -9.10 7.49 -5.11
C ILE A 150 -9.72 6.36 -4.29
N ALA A 151 -10.95 6.54 -3.80
CA ALA A 151 -11.67 5.50 -3.06
C ALA A 151 -11.96 4.24 -3.89
N ASN A 152 -11.92 4.33 -5.23
CA ASN A 152 -12.11 3.23 -6.17
C ASN A 152 -10.84 2.94 -7.00
N PHE A 153 -9.66 3.33 -6.50
CA PHE A 153 -8.41 3.04 -7.16
C PHE A 153 -8.18 1.53 -7.21
N VAL A 154 -8.19 0.95 -8.43
CA VAL A 154 -8.29 -0.51 -8.65
C VAL A 154 -7.20 -1.30 -7.94
N GLU A 155 -5.96 -0.80 -7.95
CA GLU A 155 -4.83 -1.49 -7.31
C GLU A 155 -4.91 -1.49 -5.78
N ASN A 156 -5.75 -0.66 -5.18
CA ASN A 156 -5.97 -0.60 -3.73
C ASN A 156 -6.99 -1.63 -3.24
N PHE A 157 -7.32 -2.64 -4.05
CA PHE A 157 -8.25 -3.68 -3.66
C PHE A 157 -7.63 -5.07 -3.76
N ILE A 158 -8.05 -5.92 -2.83
CA ILE A 158 -7.84 -7.36 -2.87
C ILE A 158 -9.18 -8.06 -2.62
N GLY A 159 -9.40 -9.18 -3.30
CA GLY A 159 -10.52 -10.06 -2.96
C GLY A 159 -10.16 -10.86 -1.71
N LEU A 160 -11.01 -10.85 -0.68
CA LEU A 160 -10.89 -11.69 0.51
C LEU A 160 -12.13 -12.56 0.67
N SER A 161 -12.00 -13.74 1.29
CA SER A 161 -13.17 -14.49 1.72
C SER A 161 -14.02 -13.67 2.70
N GLU A 162 -15.30 -14.01 2.85
CA GLU A 162 -16.18 -13.32 3.80
C GLU A 162 -15.61 -13.34 5.23
N ALA A 163 -15.05 -14.49 5.65
CA ALA A 163 -14.43 -14.67 6.95
C ALA A 163 -13.16 -13.80 7.10
N ALA A 164 -12.27 -13.82 6.11
CA ALA A 164 -11.05 -13.01 6.09
C ALA A 164 -11.36 -11.51 6.11
N ASN A 165 -12.26 -11.06 5.24
CA ASN A 165 -12.69 -9.67 5.14
C ASN A 165 -13.28 -9.15 6.47
N THR A 166 -14.18 -9.93 7.08
CA THR A 166 -14.78 -9.59 8.38
C THR A 166 -13.75 -9.58 9.51
N SER A 167 -12.82 -10.53 9.49
CA SER A 167 -11.73 -10.64 10.47
C SER A 167 -10.79 -9.44 10.43
N LYS A 168 -10.39 -9.02 9.23
CA LYS A 168 -9.54 -7.84 9.00
C LYS A 168 -10.28 -6.57 9.42
N GLY A 169 -11.43 -6.31 8.81
CA GLY A 169 -12.15 -5.05 8.97
C GLY A 169 -11.28 -3.86 8.56
N SER A 170 -11.27 -2.79 9.36
CA SER A 170 -10.48 -1.58 9.09
C SER A 170 -9.01 -1.65 9.53
N LYS A 171 -8.55 -2.81 10.01
CA LYS A 171 -7.15 -2.97 10.47
C LYS A 171 -6.19 -2.91 9.29
N SER A 172 -4.98 -2.43 9.54
CA SER A 172 -3.85 -2.63 8.62
C SER A 172 -3.49 -4.12 8.53
N PHE A 173 -2.75 -4.53 7.50
CA PHE A 173 -2.25 -5.90 7.45
C PHE A 173 -1.20 -6.18 8.54
N ALA A 174 -0.51 -5.14 9.02
CA ALA A 174 0.37 -5.24 10.18
C ALA A 174 -0.39 -5.52 11.48
N ASP A 175 -1.57 -4.94 11.67
CA ASP A 175 -2.37 -5.16 12.89
C ASP A 175 -3.25 -6.42 12.81
N TRP A 176 -3.56 -6.87 11.59
CA TRP A 176 -4.35 -8.08 11.36
C TRP A 176 -3.45 -9.32 11.28
N TYR A 177 -3.18 -9.92 12.45
CA TYR A 177 -2.33 -11.12 12.56
C TYR A 177 -3.09 -12.40 12.94
N ILE A 178 -4.36 -12.31 13.36
CA ILE A 178 -5.15 -13.47 13.80
C ILE A 178 -6.65 -13.29 13.51
N TYR A 179 -7.29 -14.37 13.06
CA TYR A 179 -8.74 -14.52 13.08
C TYR A 179 -9.19 -15.01 14.46
N LYS A 180 -9.56 -14.06 15.31
CA LYS A 180 -9.86 -14.29 16.73
C LYS A 180 -10.96 -15.33 16.98
N LYS A 181 -11.98 -15.42 16.11
CA LYS A 181 -13.14 -16.30 16.33
C LYS A 181 -12.73 -17.78 16.39
N GLU A 182 -11.78 -18.18 15.57
CA GLU A 182 -11.33 -19.56 15.45
C GLU A 182 -9.87 -19.75 15.84
N ASN A 183 -9.23 -18.70 16.38
CA ASN A 183 -7.83 -18.69 16.76
C ASN A 183 -6.86 -19.11 15.63
N ILE A 184 -7.18 -18.72 14.39
CA ILE A 184 -6.37 -19.04 13.21
C ILE A 184 -5.42 -17.86 12.94
N PRO A 185 -4.09 -18.04 12.99
CA PRO A 185 -3.16 -17.00 12.60
C PRO A 185 -3.33 -16.69 11.10
N VAL A 186 -3.24 -15.41 10.75
CA VAL A 186 -3.25 -15.01 9.33
C VAL A 186 -1.99 -15.58 8.68
N ASN A 187 -2.12 -16.11 7.46
CA ASN A 187 -1.01 -16.69 6.71
C ASN A 187 0.20 -15.71 6.70
N PRO A 188 1.37 -16.09 7.26
CA PRO A 188 2.52 -15.19 7.39
C PRO A 188 3.06 -14.67 6.06
N GLU A 189 3.17 -15.52 5.03
CA GLU A 189 3.71 -15.14 3.72
C GLU A 189 2.77 -14.16 3.01
N PHE A 190 1.47 -14.47 3.04
CA PHE A 190 0.44 -13.56 2.54
C PHE A 190 0.50 -12.21 3.28
N ARG A 191 0.56 -12.24 4.61
CA ARG A 191 0.58 -11.03 5.43
C ARG A 191 1.81 -10.17 5.17
N GLU A 192 3.00 -10.76 5.07
CA GLU A 192 4.23 -10.03 4.76
C GLU A 192 4.14 -9.32 3.40
N LYS A 193 3.69 -10.04 2.36
CA LYS A 193 3.43 -9.47 1.03
C LYS A 193 2.46 -8.30 1.10
N MET A 194 1.36 -8.45 1.85
CA MET A 194 0.34 -7.41 1.94
C MET A 194 0.78 -6.20 2.75
N ILE A 195 1.64 -6.36 3.76
CA ILE A 195 2.24 -5.22 4.49
C ILE A 195 3.11 -4.37 3.55
N LEU A 196 3.92 -5.01 2.71
CA LEU A 196 4.73 -4.30 1.71
C LEU A 196 3.84 -3.60 0.69
N LYS A 197 2.82 -4.31 0.18
CA LYS A 197 1.87 -3.75 -0.79
C LYS A 197 1.07 -2.58 -0.22
N GLU A 198 0.66 -2.65 1.04
CA GLU A 198 -0.04 -1.56 1.72
C GLU A 198 0.84 -0.30 1.75
N LYS A 199 2.13 -0.42 2.13
CA LYS A 199 3.08 0.71 2.13
C LYS A 199 3.31 1.32 0.74
N GLU A 200 3.45 0.49 -0.29
CA GLU A 200 3.56 0.97 -1.68
C GLU A 200 2.33 1.77 -2.11
N LEU A 201 1.14 1.27 -1.78
CA LEU A 201 -0.12 1.92 -2.13
C LEU A 201 -0.34 3.20 -1.34
N GLU A 202 0.11 3.28 -0.09
CA GLU A 202 0.08 4.52 0.70
C GLU A 202 0.81 5.65 -0.02
N ILE A 203 2.02 5.38 -0.53
CA ILE A 203 2.82 6.36 -1.29
C ILE A 203 2.07 6.75 -2.56
N LYS A 204 1.63 5.76 -3.35
CA LYS A 204 0.95 6.00 -4.64
C LYS A 204 -0.35 6.80 -4.46
N ILE A 205 -1.13 6.51 -3.42
CA ILE A 205 -2.37 7.24 -3.13
C ILE A 205 -2.06 8.68 -2.72
N GLN A 206 -1.01 8.91 -1.91
CA GLN A 206 -0.58 10.26 -1.57
C GLN A 206 -0.15 11.04 -2.82
N GLU A 207 0.61 10.43 -3.72
CA GLU A 207 0.99 11.04 -5.00
C GLU A 207 -0.24 11.41 -5.85
N MET A 208 -1.26 10.54 -5.91
CA MET A 208 -2.51 10.84 -6.60
C MET A 208 -3.24 12.04 -5.98
N ILE A 209 -3.30 12.11 -4.65
CA ILE A 209 -3.90 13.24 -3.93
C ILE A 209 -3.14 14.53 -4.22
N ASP A 210 -1.81 14.49 -4.15
CA ASP A 210 -0.93 15.64 -4.39
C ASP A 210 -1.08 16.14 -5.84
N GLU A 211 -1.18 15.22 -6.80
CA GLU A 211 -1.38 15.56 -8.21
C GLU A 211 -2.73 16.24 -8.46
N PHE A 212 -3.83 15.68 -7.93
CA PHE A 212 -5.13 16.32 -8.06
C PHE A 212 -5.15 17.72 -7.43
N ASN A 213 -4.53 17.88 -6.26
CA ASN A 213 -4.43 19.19 -5.62
C ASN A 213 -3.55 20.18 -6.39
N ARG A 214 -2.52 19.70 -7.08
CA ARG A 214 -1.70 20.52 -7.98
C ARG A 214 -2.51 20.99 -9.18
N ILE A 215 -3.35 20.13 -9.75
CA ILE A 215 -4.25 20.46 -10.87
C ILE A 215 -5.29 21.49 -10.40
N ASN A 216 -5.96 21.24 -9.28
CA ASN A 216 -7.00 22.13 -8.74
C ASN A 216 -6.50 23.55 -8.39
N LYS A 217 -5.19 23.73 -8.19
CA LYS A 217 -4.57 25.05 -7.92
C LYS A 217 -4.16 25.82 -9.17
N LYS A 218 -4.08 25.14 -10.32
CA LYS A 218 -3.69 25.75 -11.61
C LYS A 218 -4.91 26.24 -12.42
N GLU A 219 -6.10 25.80 -12.02
CA GLU A 219 -7.40 26.32 -12.48
C GLU A 219 -7.83 27.50 -11.61
#